data_AF-A0A5C9BM72-F1
#
_entry.id   AF-A0A5C9BM72-F1
#
_cell.length_a   1.000
_cell.length_b   1.000
_cell.length_c   1.000
_cell.angle_alpha   90.00
_cell.angle_beta   90.00
_cell.angle_gamma   90.00
#
_symmetry.space_group_name_H-M   'P 1'
#
loop_
_entity.id
_entity.type
_entity.pdbx_description
1 polymer ?
#
loop_
_entity_poly.entity_id
_entity_poly.type
_entity_poly.pdbx_seq_one_letter_code
_entity_poly.pdbx_strand_id
1 'polypeptide(L)'
;MNTTTYIHTELRNLECAANVALDQIRRSTNLRDVVLGMNVQVPPLLRSLRHLTPSLSRIEREAFRRAESIARGQIAALGEELDEAAFLRQRGLLMNEWRHLRGRFPKLATYVQVESDRLLAKLRPHHNFPHRCAASATR
;
A
#
# COMPACT_ATOMS: atom_id res chain seq x y z
N MET A 1 -8.76 -36.62 -25.73
CA MET A 1 -8.16 -35.83 -24.63
C MET A 1 -9.30 -35.42 -23.70
N ASN A 2 -9.29 -35.88 -22.46
CA ASN A 2 -10.47 -35.79 -21.58
C ASN A 2 -10.54 -34.39 -20.94
N THR A 3 -11.58 -33.62 -21.26
CA THR A 3 -11.74 -32.21 -20.83
C THR A 3 -11.72 -32.05 -19.31
N THR A 4 -12.25 -33.03 -18.58
CA THR A 4 -12.21 -33.08 -17.12
C THR A 4 -10.79 -33.14 -16.57
N THR A 5 -9.93 -33.99 -17.15
CA THR A 5 -8.51 -34.10 -16.73
C THR A 5 -7.77 -32.79 -16.98
N TYR A 6 -8.02 -32.14 -18.11
CA TYR A 6 -7.43 -30.85 -18.43
C TYR A 6 -7.82 -29.76 -17.43
N ILE A 7 -9.12 -29.66 -17.08
CA ILE A 7 -9.61 -28.69 -16.10
C ILE A 7 -8.97 -28.91 -14.72
N HIS A 8 -8.85 -30.16 -14.26
CA HIS A 8 -8.20 -30.46 -12.99
C HIS A 8 -6.71 -30.08 -12.98
N THR A 9 -5.99 -30.32 -14.08
CA THR A 9 -4.59 -29.91 -14.20
C THR A 9 -4.45 -28.39 -14.17
N GLU A 10 -5.28 -27.66 -14.90
CA GLU A 10 -5.27 -26.19 -14.91
C GLU A 10 -5.63 -25.60 -13.54
N LEU A 11 -6.62 -26.16 -12.83
CA LEU A 11 -6.95 -25.74 -11.46
C LEU A 11 -5.78 -25.96 -10.50
N ARG A 12 -5.07 -27.09 -10.62
CA ARG A 12 -3.88 -27.37 -9.81
C ARG A 12 -2.76 -26.39 -10.11
N ASN A 13 -2.53 -26.07 -11.38
CA ASN A 13 -1.52 -25.09 -11.78
C ASN A 13 -1.85 -23.69 -11.23
N LEU A 14 -3.12 -23.30 -11.28
CA LEU A 14 -3.59 -22.04 -10.73
C LEU A 14 -3.41 -21.96 -9.21
N GLU A 15 -3.69 -23.04 -8.49
CA GLU A 15 -3.48 -23.13 -7.04
C GLU A 15 -1.98 -23.03 -6.70
N CYS A 16 -1.10 -23.71 -7.45
CA CYS A 16 0.35 -23.58 -7.30
C CYS A 16 0.81 -22.13 -7.53
N ALA A 17 0.34 -21.49 -8.62
CA ALA A 17 0.67 -20.10 -8.93
C ALA A 17 0.19 -19.14 -7.83
N ALA A 18 -1.01 -19.36 -7.28
CA ALA A 18 -1.55 -18.58 -6.19
C ALA A 18 -0.71 -18.70 -4.91
N ASN A 19 -0.21 -19.90 -4.59
CA ASN A 19 0.65 -20.11 -3.42
C ASN A 19 2.04 -19.46 -3.59
N VAL A 20 2.63 -19.54 -4.79
CA VAL A 20 3.88 -18.82 -5.10
C VAL A 20 3.69 -17.31 -4.95
N ALA A 21 2.58 -16.77 -5.45
CA ALA A 21 2.24 -15.37 -5.31
C ALA A 21 2.07 -14.94 -3.83
N LEU A 22 1.40 -15.77 -3.01
CA LEU A 22 1.27 -15.54 -1.57
C LEU A 22 2.64 -15.46 -0.88
N ASP A 23 3.56 -16.37 -1.20
CA ASP A 23 4.88 -16.36 -0.61
C ASP A 23 5.74 -15.17 -1.09
N GLN A 24 5.60 -14.77 -2.36
CA GLN A 24 6.22 -13.55 -2.87
C GLN A 24 5.71 -12.31 -2.12
N ILE A 25 4.39 -12.21 -1.92
CA ILE A 25 3.77 -11.11 -1.18
C ILE A 25 4.31 -11.07 0.26
N ARG A 26 4.36 -12.20 0.96
CA ARG A 26 4.86 -12.26 2.34
C ARG A 26 6.30 -11.78 2.48
N ARG A 27 7.15 -12.11 1.50
CA ARG A 27 8.58 -11.76 1.48
C ARG A 27 8.86 -10.38 0.89
N SER A 28 7.86 -9.73 0.30
CA SER A 28 8.02 -8.44 -0.36
C SER A 28 8.48 -7.37 0.63
N THR A 29 9.51 -6.60 0.29
CA THR A 29 9.99 -5.47 1.10
C THR A 29 9.39 -4.15 0.66
N ASN A 30 8.97 -4.06 -0.61
CA ASN A 30 8.47 -2.85 -1.23
C ASN A 30 6.99 -2.98 -1.63
N LEU A 31 6.30 -1.84 -1.73
CA LEU A 31 4.88 -1.81 -2.10
C LEU A 31 4.64 -2.26 -3.55
N ARG A 32 5.61 -1.98 -4.44
CA ARG A 32 5.56 -2.42 -5.83
C ARG A 32 5.47 -3.94 -5.93
N ASP A 33 6.29 -4.67 -5.18
CA ASP A 33 6.35 -6.13 -5.24
C ASP A 33 5.07 -6.77 -4.70
N VAL A 34 4.48 -6.17 -3.65
CA VAL A 34 3.16 -6.58 -3.15
C VAL A 34 2.10 -6.45 -4.24
N VAL A 35 2.05 -5.31 -4.95
CA VAL A 35 1.08 -5.08 -6.03
C VAL A 35 1.31 -6.03 -7.21
N LEU A 36 2.57 -6.33 -7.55
CA LEU A 36 2.90 -7.30 -8.59
C LEU A 36 2.45 -8.71 -8.20
N GLY A 37 2.70 -9.14 -6.97
CA GLY A 37 2.28 -10.45 -6.45
C GLY A 37 0.77 -10.65 -6.41
N MET A 38 -0.02 -9.57 -6.37
CA MET A 38 -1.48 -9.67 -6.48
C MET A 38 -1.98 -10.05 -7.88
N ASN A 39 -1.18 -9.85 -8.93
CA ASN A 39 -1.63 -10.02 -10.31
C ASN A 39 -1.51 -11.47 -10.80
N VAL A 40 -2.16 -12.40 -10.11
CA VAL A 40 -2.25 -13.80 -10.56
C VAL A 40 -3.24 -13.90 -11.71
N GLN A 41 -2.77 -14.33 -12.88
CA GLN A 41 -3.62 -14.49 -14.05
C GLN A 41 -4.50 -15.74 -13.90
N VAL A 42 -5.82 -15.54 -13.96
CA VAL A 42 -6.79 -16.63 -13.99
C VAL A 42 -7.16 -16.91 -15.44
N PRO A 43 -6.86 -18.11 -15.97
CA PRO A 43 -7.24 -18.49 -17.34
C PRO A 43 -8.75 -18.29 -17.59
N PRO A 44 -9.17 -17.82 -18.79
CA PRO A 44 -10.58 -17.54 -19.07
C PRO A 44 -11.52 -18.71 -18.76
N LEU A 45 -11.08 -19.93 -19.06
CA LEU A 45 -11.81 -21.18 -18.83
C LEU A 45 -12.08 -21.48 -17.35
N LEU A 46 -11.28 -20.91 -16.44
CA LEU A 46 -11.37 -21.14 -14.99
C LEU A 46 -12.01 -19.97 -14.22
N ARG A 47 -12.41 -18.89 -14.90
CA ARG A 47 -12.96 -17.69 -14.21
C ARG A 47 -14.22 -18.00 -13.40
N SER A 48 -15.11 -18.84 -13.93
CA SER A 48 -16.32 -19.29 -13.23
C SER A 48 -16.00 -20.23 -12.06
N LEU A 49 -14.87 -20.95 -12.13
CA LEU A 49 -14.40 -21.91 -11.13
C LEU A 49 -13.42 -21.30 -10.12
N ARG A 50 -13.16 -19.98 -10.17
CA ARG A 50 -12.22 -19.28 -9.29
C ARG A 50 -12.48 -19.52 -7.81
N HIS A 51 -13.74 -19.71 -7.43
CA HIS A 51 -14.15 -19.96 -6.04
C HIS A 51 -13.64 -21.31 -5.50
N LEU A 52 -13.26 -22.26 -6.37
CA LEU A 52 -12.67 -23.54 -6.00
C LEU A 52 -11.19 -23.43 -5.63
N THR A 53 -10.56 -22.28 -5.85
CA THR A 53 -9.15 -22.00 -5.57
C THR A 53 -9.05 -21.07 -4.36
N PRO A 54 -9.07 -21.60 -3.11
CA PRO A 54 -9.16 -20.78 -1.90
C PRO A 54 -7.97 -19.82 -1.75
N SER A 55 -6.80 -20.19 -2.27
CA SER A 55 -5.58 -19.37 -2.18
C SER A 55 -5.70 -18.03 -2.90
N LEU A 56 -6.48 -17.96 -4.00
CA LEU A 56 -6.74 -16.68 -4.68
C LEU A 56 -7.50 -15.70 -3.78
N SER A 57 -8.45 -16.17 -2.97
CA SER A 57 -9.17 -15.31 -2.03
C SER A 57 -8.28 -14.76 -0.90
N ARG A 58 -7.18 -15.47 -0.59
CA ARG A 58 -6.24 -15.09 0.47
C ARG A 58 -5.26 -14.02 0.02
N ILE A 59 -4.95 -13.96 -1.29
CA ILE A 59 -4.00 -13.00 -1.87
C ILE A 59 -4.35 -11.57 -1.48
N GLU A 60 -5.62 -11.17 -1.61
CA GLU A 60 -6.05 -9.80 -1.30
C GLU A 60 -5.82 -9.46 0.18
N ARG A 61 -6.14 -10.40 1.09
CA ARG A 61 -5.99 -10.19 2.54
C ARG A 61 -4.52 -10.12 2.94
N GLU A 62 -3.69 -11.02 2.43
CA GLU A 62 -2.26 -11.04 2.74
C GLU A 62 -1.53 -9.85 2.10
N ALA A 63 -1.91 -9.46 0.88
CA ALA A 63 -1.37 -8.27 0.25
C ALA A 63 -1.73 -7.00 1.02
N PHE A 64 -2.98 -6.88 1.50
CA PHE A 64 -3.37 -5.76 2.36
C PHE A 64 -2.53 -5.72 3.65
N ARG A 65 -2.43 -6.84 4.37
CA ARG A 65 -1.64 -6.94 5.61
C ARG A 65 -0.18 -6.55 5.39
N ARG A 66 0.43 -7.05 4.31
CA ARG A 66 1.82 -6.74 4.01
C ARG A 66 2.01 -5.28 3.61
N ALA A 67 1.15 -4.76 2.72
CA ALA A 67 1.19 -3.36 2.32
C ALA A 67 1.02 -2.43 3.51
N GLU A 68 0.11 -2.74 4.43
CA GLU A 68 -0.08 -2.00 5.67
C GLU A 68 1.17 -2.02 6.55
N SER A 69 1.78 -3.20 6.75
CA SER A 69 3.02 -3.33 7.53
C SER A 69 4.16 -2.48 6.95
N ILE A 70 4.36 -2.51 5.63
CA ILE A 70 5.40 -1.72 4.95
C ILE A 70 5.10 -0.22 5.09
N ALA A 71 3.87 0.19 4.77
CA ALA A 71 3.46 1.59 4.82
C ALA A 71 3.59 2.18 6.23
N ARG A 72 3.18 1.44 7.26
CA ARG A 72 3.34 1.86 8.67
C ARG A 72 4.81 1.95 9.06
N GLY A 73 5.65 1.00 8.64
CA GLY A 73 7.09 1.04 8.87
C GLY A 73 7.75 2.26 8.20
N GLN A 74 7.36 2.59 6.97
CA GLN A 74 7.84 3.77 6.25
C GLN A 74 7.43 5.08 6.94
N ILE A 75 6.18 5.18 7.42
CA ILE A 75 5.71 6.34 8.17
C ILE A 75 6.43 6.48 9.51
N ALA A 76 6.65 5.37 10.23
CA ALA A 76 7.40 5.39 11.49
C ALA A 76 8.83 5.87 11.27
N ALA A 77 9.54 5.31 10.28
CA ALA A 77 10.89 5.75 9.92
C ALA A 77 10.94 7.24 9.52
N LEU A 78 9.92 7.72 8.81
CA LEU A 78 9.81 9.14 8.47
C LEU A 78 9.57 10.04 9.70
N GLY A 79 8.94 9.51 10.75
CA GLY A 79 8.69 10.22 12.00
C GLY A 79 9.91 10.40 12.91
N GLU A 80 10.98 9.63 12.68
CA GLU A 80 12.26 9.77 13.39
C GLU A 80 13.09 10.97 12.88
N GLU A 81 12.77 11.48 11.68
CA GLU A 81 13.48 12.61 11.09
C GLU A 81 13.10 13.93 11.78
N LEU A 82 14.09 14.59 12.38
CA LEU A 82 13.93 15.85 13.11
C LEU A 82 14.19 17.09 12.26
N ASP A 83 14.91 16.94 11.14
CA ASP A 83 15.19 18.02 10.20
C ASP A 83 14.14 18.06 9.09
N GLU A 84 13.56 19.24 8.83
CA GLU A 84 12.54 19.42 7.79
C GLU A 84 13.11 19.13 6.39
N ALA A 85 14.36 19.50 6.11
CA ALA A 85 14.96 19.28 4.80
C ALA A 85 15.23 17.78 4.52
N ALA A 86 15.76 17.05 5.51
CA ALA A 86 15.89 15.60 5.46
C ALA A 86 14.53 14.90 5.32
N PHE A 87 13.54 15.32 6.13
CA PHE A 87 12.17 14.80 6.09
C PHE A 87 11.55 14.95 4.70
N LEU A 88 11.59 16.14 4.10
CA LEU A 88 10.98 16.40 2.79
C LEU A 88 11.63 15.57 1.69
N ARG A 89 12.94 15.36 1.75
CA ARG A 89 13.67 14.51 0.81
C ARG A 89 13.22 13.05 0.92
N GLN A 90 13.18 12.51 2.13
CA GLN A 90 12.76 11.12 2.37
C GLN A 90 11.30 10.91 2.03
N ARG A 91 10.42 11.85 2.40
CA ARG A 91 9.02 11.87 1.99
C ARG A 91 8.88 11.85 0.46
N GLY A 92 9.67 12.65 -0.26
CA GLY A 92 9.68 12.68 -1.72
C GLY A 92 10.01 11.33 -2.36
N LEU A 93 10.97 10.59 -1.79
CA LEU A 93 11.31 9.24 -2.23
C LEU A 93 10.14 8.27 -1.99
N LEU A 94 9.54 8.32 -0.80
CA LEU A 94 8.40 7.47 -0.42
C LEU A 94 7.13 7.76 -1.22
N MET A 95 6.92 8.99 -1.71
CA MET A 95 5.78 9.33 -2.57
C MET A 95 5.70 8.47 -3.84
N ASN A 96 6.86 8.10 -4.40
CA ASN A 96 6.89 7.23 -5.58
C ASN A 96 6.42 5.81 -5.25
N GLU A 97 6.82 5.28 -4.10
CA GLU A 97 6.33 4.01 -3.55
C GLU A 97 4.83 4.05 -3.26
N TRP A 98 4.36 5.10 -2.57
CA TRP A 98 2.96 5.23 -2.16
C TRP A 98 2.00 5.43 -3.33
N ARG A 99 2.49 5.84 -4.50
CA ARG A 99 1.71 5.86 -5.73
C ARG A 99 1.11 4.49 -6.05
N HIS A 100 1.81 3.40 -5.72
CA HIS A 100 1.32 2.03 -5.91
C HIS A 100 0.10 1.69 -5.02
N LEU A 101 -0.09 2.40 -3.89
CA LEU A 101 -1.25 2.19 -3.01
C LEU A 101 -2.55 2.72 -3.62
N ARG A 102 -2.50 3.79 -4.42
CA ARG A 102 -3.71 4.50 -4.88
C ARG A 102 -4.68 3.62 -5.67
N GLY A 103 -4.17 2.65 -6.44
CA GLY A 103 -5.01 1.76 -7.25
C GLY A 103 -5.59 0.57 -6.48
N ARG A 104 -4.78 -0.07 -5.62
CA ARG A 104 -5.16 -1.34 -4.95
C ARG A 104 -5.59 -1.17 -3.49
N PHE A 105 -5.15 -0.09 -2.84
CA PHE A 105 -5.31 0.13 -1.40
C PHE A 105 -5.64 1.61 -1.08
N PRO A 106 -6.78 2.15 -1.52
CA PRO A 106 -7.10 3.57 -1.41
C PRO A 106 -7.16 4.08 0.05
N LYS A 107 -7.61 3.24 0.98
CA LYS A 107 -7.62 3.58 2.42
C LYS A 107 -6.21 3.75 2.98
N LEU A 108 -5.28 2.85 2.61
CA LEU A 108 -3.87 2.96 3.00
C LEU A 108 -3.20 4.16 2.35
N ALA A 109 -3.51 4.46 1.07
CA ALA A 109 -3.01 5.66 0.39
C ALA A 109 -3.43 6.96 1.11
N THR A 110 -4.67 7.01 1.59
CA THR A 110 -5.18 8.14 2.38
C THR A 110 -4.47 8.23 3.73
N TYR A 111 -4.30 7.09 4.41
CA TYR A 111 -3.60 7.01 5.69
C TYR A 111 -2.17 7.55 5.60
N VAL A 112 -1.35 7.07 4.66
CA VAL A 112 0.05 7.53 4.54
C VAL A 112 0.14 9.01 4.19
N GLN A 113 -0.79 9.53 3.38
CA GLN A 113 -0.84 10.95 3.06
C GLN A 113 -1.11 11.77 4.33
N VAL A 114 -2.18 11.46 5.06
CA VAL A 114 -2.60 12.18 6.27
C VAL A 114 -1.50 12.14 7.34
N GLU A 115 -0.93 10.97 7.61
CA GLU A 115 0.13 10.86 8.62
C GLU A 115 1.42 11.57 8.18
N SER A 116 1.79 11.53 6.90
CA SER A 116 2.95 12.28 6.41
C SER A 116 2.75 13.80 6.53
N ASP A 117 1.55 14.30 6.27
CA ASP A 117 1.21 15.73 6.43
C ASP A 117 1.17 16.13 7.90
N ARG A 118 0.67 15.25 8.77
CA ARG A 118 0.67 15.45 10.22
C ARG A 118 2.10 15.54 10.77
N LEU A 119 3.00 14.67 10.33
CA LEU A 119 4.42 14.71 10.75
C LEU A 119 5.10 16.00 10.26
N LEU A 120 4.87 16.39 9.00
CA LEU A 120 5.40 17.65 8.46
C LEU A 120 4.91 18.87 9.25
N ALA A 121 3.64 18.88 9.64
CA ALA A 121 3.06 19.97 10.42
C ALA A 121 3.68 20.10 11.82
N LYS A 122 4.22 19.01 12.40
CA LYS A 122 4.94 19.05 13.69
C LYS A 122 6.35 19.62 13.55
N LEU A 123 7.02 19.36 12.43
CA LEU A 123 8.38 19.82 12.16
C LEU A 123 8.42 21.31 11.84
N ARG A 124 7.37 21.81 11.18
CA ARG A 124 7.21 23.24 10.94
C ARG A 124 6.92 23.91 12.28
N PRO A 125 7.78 24.83 12.76
CA PRO A 125 7.41 25.64 13.90
C PRO A 125 6.12 26.38 13.52
N HIS A 126 5.13 26.37 14.42
CA HIS A 126 3.96 27.23 14.30
C HIS A 126 4.46 28.64 14.06
N HIS A 127 4.51 29.06 12.79
CA HIS A 127 4.73 30.45 12.47
C HIS A 127 3.56 31.18 13.09
N ASN A 128 3.90 31.95 14.13
CA ASN A 128 3.05 32.91 14.82
C ASN A 128 1.89 33.32 13.93
N PHE A 129 0.67 32.97 14.33
CA PHE A 129 -0.49 33.70 13.84
C PHE A 129 -0.19 35.18 14.07
N PRO A 130 -0.11 36.04 13.04
CA PRO A 130 0.00 37.46 13.29
C PRO A 130 -1.24 37.85 14.08
N HIS A 131 -1.03 38.34 15.31
CA HIS A 131 -2.08 38.92 16.14
C HIS A 131 -2.89 39.88 15.28
N ARG A 132 -4.12 39.47 14.99
CA ARG A 132 -5.07 40.21 14.20
C ARG A 132 -5.39 41.49 14.97
N CYS A 133 -4.91 42.61 14.42
CA CYS A 133 -5.39 43.98 14.62
C CYS A 133 -5.84 44.34 16.05
N ALA A 134 -4.92 44.91 16.85
CA ALA A 134 -5.35 45.84 17.88
C ALA A 134 -6.01 47.03 17.18
N ALA A 135 -7.34 47.09 17.20
CA ALA A 135 -8.08 48.26 16.77
C ALA A 135 -7.69 49.42 17.67
N SER A 136 -6.98 50.40 17.11
CA SER A 136 -6.70 51.68 17.74
C SER A 136 -8.03 52.39 17.97
N ALA A 137 -8.60 52.25 19.16
CA ALA A 137 -9.71 53.08 19.62
C ALA A 137 -9.16 54.50 19.79
N THR A 138 -9.35 55.32 18.76
CA THR A 138 -9.20 56.77 18.81
C THR A 138 -10.28 57.34 19.72
N ARG A 139 -9.88 58.19 20.66
CA ARG A 139 -10.77 59.01 21.47
C ARG A 139 -10.26 60.45 21.45
#